data_AF-W9DUU6-F1
#
_entry.id   AF-W9DUU6-F1
#
_cell.length_a   1.000
_cell.length_b   1.000
_cell.length_c   1.000
_cell.angle_alpha   90.00
_cell.angle_beta   90.00
_cell.angle_gamma   90.00
#
_symmetry.space_group_name_H-M   'P 1'
#
loop_
_entity.id
_entity.type
_entity.pdbx_description
1 polymer ?
#
loop_
_entity_poly.entity_id
_entity_poly.type
_entity_poly.pdbx_seq_one_letter_code
_entity_poly.pdbx_strand_id
1 'polypeptide(L)'
;MNQSPIKTERELYNKIKQYRKKQNTAALTSYDVQAFIETLENYLHPDIALKSIILANACAWETYAAACQHFENHMRAFRHFQVFNL
;
A
#
# COMPACT_ATOMS: atom_id res chain seq x y z
N MET A 1 1.53 -5.75 23.81
CA MET A 1 2.20 -4.65 23.07
C MET A 1 1.10 -3.70 22.63
N ASN A 2 1.03 -2.50 23.21
CA ASN A 2 0.04 -1.48 22.80
C ASN A 2 0.41 -0.98 21.40
N GLN A 3 -0.44 -1.19 20.39
CA GLN A 3 -0.16 -0.72 19.03
C GLN A 3 -1.24 0.25 18.56
N SER A 4 -0.97 1.55 18.63
CA SER A 4 -1.91 2.60 18.24
C SER A 4 -2.51 2.43 16.83
N PRO A 5 -3.75 2.88 16.60
CA PRO A 5 -4.40 2.85 15.29
C PRO A 5 -3.58 3.58 14.23
N ILE A 6 -3.56 3.09 12.99
CA ILE A 6 -2.92 3.78 11.86
C ILE A 6 -3.71 5.06 11.57
N LYS A 7 -3.02 6.20 11.65
CA LYS A 7 -3.58 7.54 11.42
C LYS A 7 -2.98 8.20 10.19
N THR A 8 -1.84 7.72 9.70
CA THR A 8 -1.10 8.35 8.60
C THR A 8 -0.57 7.32 7.59
N GLU A 9 -0.35 7.75 6.35
CA GLU A 9 0.29 6.93 5.31
C GLU A 9 1.72 6.51 5.70
N ARG A 10 2.42 7.35 6.48
CA ARG A 10 3.77 7.05 6.98
C ARG A 10 3.78 5.88 7.95
N GLU A 11 2.80 5.83 8.83
CA GLU A 11 2.63 4.70 9.75
C GLU A 11 2.32 3.41 8.98
N LEU A 12 1.45 3.49 7.97
CA LEU A 12 1.14 2.35 7.10
C LEU A 12 2.38 1.83 6.37
N TYR A 13 3.16 2.73 5.75
CA TYR A 13 4.42 2.38 5.10
C TYR A 13 5.40 1.71 6.07
N ASN A 14 5.55 2.27 7.28
CA ASN A 14 6.43 1.70 8.30
C ASN A 14 5.97 0.30 8.74
N LYS A 15 4.66 0.08 8.88
CA LYS A 15 4.10 -1.25 9.18
C LYS A 15 4.38 -2.26 8.07
N ILE A 16 4.23 -1.87 6.81
CA ILE A 16 4.58 -2.71 5.66
C ILE A 16 6.07 -3.08 5.70
N LYS A 17 6.96 -2.11 5.96
CA LYS A 17 8.40 -2.34 6.08
C LYS A 17 8.74 -3.30 7.24
N GLN A 18 8.08 -3.13 8.38
CA GLN A 18 8.22 -4.05 9.52
C GLN A 18 7.74 -5.46 9.19
N TYR A 19 6.60 -5.58 8.51
CA TYR A 19 6.05 -6.85 8.07
C TYR A 19 6.99 -7.57 7.09
N ARG A 20 7.53 -6.86 6.09
CA ARG A 20 8.57 -7.39 5.17
C ARG A 20 9.78 -7.94 5.90
N LYS A 21 10.28 -7.18 6.88
CA LYS A 21 11.41 -7.60 7.71
C LYS A 21 11.08 -8.87 8.52
N LYS A 22 9.85 -8.98 9.05
CA LYS A 22 9.38 -10.16 9.78
C LYS A 22 9.28 -11.39 8.87
N GLN A 23 8.79 -11.22 7.64
CA GLN A 23 8.68 -12.29 6.63
C GLN A 23 10.02 -12.60 5.95
N ASN A 24 11.08 -11.85 6.26
CA ASN A 24 12.41 -11.96 5.63
C ASN A 24 12.34 -11.93 4.10
N THR A 25 11.53 -11.01 3.55
CA THR A 25 11.32 -10.88 2.10
C THR A 25 11.67 -9.49 1.60
N ALA A 26 12.19 -9.45 0.37
CA ALA A 26 12.46 -8.21 -0.34
C ALA A 26 11.20 -7.53 -0.87
N ALA A 27 10.08 -8.23 -1.08
CA ALA A 27 8.84 -7.64 -1.57
C ALA A 27 7.62 -8.45 -1.10
N LEU A 28 6.50 -7.76 -0.89
CA LEU A 28 5.20 -8.40 -0.62
C LEU A 28 4.37 -8.49 -1.90
N THR A 29 3.45 -9.44 -1.94
CA THR A 29 2.58 -9.72 -3.08
C THR A 29 1.11 -9.55 -2.68
N SER A 30 0.20 -9.77 -3.63
CA SER A 30 -1.24 -9.82 -3.33
C SER A 30 -1.62 -10.92 -2.33
N TYR A 31 -0.85 -12.01 -2.25
CA TYR A 31 -1.08 -13.10 -1.29
C TYR A 31 -0.84 -12.67 0.16
N ASP A 32 0.01 -11.66 0.37
CA ASP A 32 0.35 -11.16 1.70
C ASP A 32 -0.68 -10.16 2.24
N VAL A 33 -1.61 -9.67 1.39
CA VAL A 33 -2.54 -8.59 1.75
C VAL A 33 -3.40 -8.95 2.95
N GLN A 34 -4.05 -10.12 2.92
CA GLN A 34 -4.93 -10.55 4.00
C GLN A 34 -4.15 -10.76 5.30
N ALA A 35 -3.05 -11.51 5.23
CA ALA A 35 -2.20 -11.78 6.39
C ALA A 35 -1.57 -10.48 6.96
N PHE A 36 -1.30 -9.48 6.13
CA PHE A 36 -0.84 -8.17 6.58
C PHE A 36 -1.95 -7.40 7.30
N ILE A 37 -3.16 -7.34 6.75
CA ILE A 37 -4.31 -6.66 7.38
C ILE A 37 -4.62 -7.26 8.75
N GLU A 38 -4.52 -8.58 8.89
CA GLU A 38 -4.70 -9.29 10.16
C GLU A 38 -3.66 -8.91 11.23
N THR A 39 -2.53 -8.29 10.84
CA THR A 39 -1.56 -7.74 11.81
C THR A 39 -1.91 -6.35 12.31
N LEU A 40 -2.95 -5.71 11.77
CA LEU A 40 -3.37 -4.36 12.11
C LEU A 40 -4.53 -4.40 13.10
N GLU A 41 -4.57 -3.45 14.05
CA GLU A 41 -5.70 -3.35 14.99
C GLU A 41 -6.99 -2.84 14.33
N ASN A 42 -6.86 -2.09 13.23
CA ASN A 42 -8.00 -1.52 12.51
C ASN A 42 -8.24 -2.22 11.18
N TYR A 43 -9.50 -2.28 10.78
CA TYR A 43 -9.85 -2.66 9.42
C TYR A 43 -9.22 -1.70 8.41
N LEU A 44 -8.35 -2.25 7.55
CA LEU A 44 -7.83 -1.58 6.37
C LEU A 44 -8.44 -2.27 5.15
N HIS A 45 -9.07 -1.50 4.27
CA HIS A 45 -9.67 -2.06 3.06
C HIS A 45 -8.59 -2.75 2.21
N PRO A 46 -8.83 -3.99 1.70
CA PRO A 46 -7.84 -4.75 0.93
C PRO A 46 -7.20 -3.99 -0.23
N ASP A 47 -7.98 -3.21 -0.97
CA ASP A 47 -7.46 -2.42 -2.10
C ASP A 47 -6.47 -1.33 -1.65
N ILE A 48 -6.70 -0.73 -0.48
CA ILE A 48 -5.79 0.28 0.09
C ILE A 48 -4.50 -0.41 0.51
N ALA A 49 -4.60 -1.56 1.18
CA ALA A 49 -3.44 -2.36 1.57
C ALA A 49 -2.61 -2.80 0.36
N LEU A 50 -3.26 -3.31 -0.70
CA LEU A 50 -2.60 -3.73 -1.93
C LEU A 50 -1.89 -2.56 -2.63
N LYS A 51 -2.56 -1.41 -2.79
CA LYS A 51 -1.93 -0.20 -3.36
C LYS A 51 -0.70 0.19 -2.55
N SER A 52 -0.81 0.26 -1.23
CA SER A 52 0.29 0.65 -0.36
C SER A 52 1.46 -0.34 -0.41
N ILE A 53 1.18 -1.63 -0.49
CA ILE A 53 2.19 -2.68 -0.67
C ILE A 53 2.96 -2.49 -1.98
N ILE A 54 2.24 -2.32 -3.10
CA ILE A 54 2.87 -2.13 -4.42
C ILE A 54 3.81 -0.93 -4.41
N LEU A 55 3.35 0.20 -3.86
CA LEU A 55 4.13 1.43 -3.81
C LEU A 55 5.33 1.31 -2.85
N ALA A 56 5.16 0.64 -1.70
CA ALA A 56 6.23 0.44 -0.73
C ALA A 56 7.28 -0.58 -1.20
N ASN A 57 6.93 -1.47 -2.14
CA ASN A 57 7.90 -2.32 -2.82
C ASN A 57 8.72 -1.53 -3.85
N ALA A 58 8.07 -0.61 -4.57
CA ALA A 58 8.67 0.11 -5.68
C ALA A 58 9.63 1.23 -5.24
N CYS A 59 9.41 1.84 -4.07
CA CYS A 59 10.16 3.04 -3.67
C CYS A 59 10.34 3.19 -2.15
N ALA A 60 11.30 4.05 -1.78
CA ALA A 60 11.52 4.44 -0.39
C ALA A 60 10.48 5.49 0.06
N TRP A 61 10.38 5.74 1.37
CA TRP A 61 9.38 6.67 1.93
C TRP A 61 9.49 8.08 1.31
N GLU A 62 10.72 8.52 1.08
CA GLU A 62 11.06 9.83 0.54
C GLU A 62 10.41 10.09 -0.82
N THR A 63 10.23 9.03 -1.63
CA THR A 63 9.60 9.10 -2.95
C THR A 63 8.21 8.46 -2.98
N TYR A 64 7.76 7.87 -1.87
CA TYR A 64 6.48 7.18 -1.74
C TYR A 64 5.29 8.10 -1.98
N ALA A 65 5.29 9.30 -1.39
CA ALA A 65 4.22 10.27 -1.60
C ALA A 65 4.06 10.67 -3.08
N ALA A 66 5.19 10.91 -3.76
CA ALA A 66 5.19 11.20 -5.20
C ALA A 66 4.71 9.98 -6.00
N ALA A 67 5.12 8.77 -5.63
CA ALA A 67 4.67 7.54 -6.28
C ALA A 67 3.15 7.32 -6.13
N CYS A 68 2.58 7.57 -4.93
CA CYS A 68 1.13 7.59 -4.71
C CYS A 68 0.43 8.57 -5.66
N GLN A 69 0.94 9.79 -5.77
CA GLN A 69 0.37 10.82 -6.63
C GLN A 69 0.43 10.43 -8.11
N HIS A 70 1.57 9.91 -8.58
CA HIS A 70 1.72 9.44 -9.96
C HIS A 70 0.78 8.28 -10.27
N PHE A 71 0.63 7.32 -9.34
CA PHE A 71 -0.30 6.21 -9.50
C PHE A 71 -1.75 6.69 -9.62
N GLU A 72 -2.17 7.65 -8.80
CA GLU A 72 -3.52 8.21 -8.88
C GLU A 72 -3.77 8.97 -10.18
N ASN A 73 -2.79 9.77 -10.62
CA ASN A 73 -2.87 10.47 -11.90
C ASN A 73 -2.97 9.48 -13.06
N HIS A 74 -2.17 8.41 -13.03
CA HIS A 74 -2.22 7.34 -14.02
C HIS A 74 -3.60 6.66 -14.05
N MET A 75 -4.13 6.25 -12.90
CA MET A 75 -5.46 5.63 -12.80
C MET A 75 -6.59 6.57 -13.23
N ARG A 76 -6.47 7.88 -13.01
CA ARG A 76 -7.43 8.89 -13.50
C ARG A 76 -7.35 9.04 -15.02
N ALA A 77 -6.15 9.16 -15.57
CA ALA A 77 -5.94 9.25 -17.01
C ALA A 77 -6.49 8.01 -17.73
N PHE A 78 -6.18 6.80 -17.24
CA PHE A 78 -6.69 5.56 -17.83
C PHE A 78 -8.20 5.41 -17.72
N ARG A 79 -8.82 5.80 -16.60
CA ARG A 79 -10.29 5.87 -16.51
C ARG A 79 -10.90 6.86 -17.49
N HIS A 80 -10.22 7.97 -17.77
CA HIS A 80 -10.65 8.94 -18.77
C HIS A 80 -10.60 8.37 -20.19
N PHE A 81 -9.66 7.47 -20.50
CA PHE A 81 -9.57 6.78 -21.79
C PHE A 81 -10.50 5.57 -21.92
N GLN A 82 -11.03 5.02 -20.82
CA GLN A 82 -12.04 3.95 -20.86
C GLN A 82 -13.43 4.40 -21.33
N VAL A 83 -13.64 5.70 -21.57
CA VAL A 83 -14.91 6.24 -22.09
C VAL A 83 -15.13 5.92 -23.59
N PHE A 84 -14.13 5.37 -24.28
CA PHE A 84 -14.23 4.95 -25.69
C PHE A 84 -14.46 3.45 -25.92
N ASN A 85 -14.80 2.68 -24.87
CA ASN A 85 -15.30 1.32 -25.05
C ASN A 85 -16.83 1.30 -24.91
N LEU A 86 -17.52 1.76 -25.95
CA LEU A 86 -18.91 1.43 -26.28
C LEU A 86 -18.94 0.87 -27.69
#